data_AF-A0A9D5CKK8-F1
#
_entry.id   AF-A0A9D5CKK8-F1
#
_cell.length_a   1.000
_cell.length_b   1.000
_cell.length_c   1.000
_cell.angle_alpha   90.00
_cell.angle_beta   90.00
_cell.angle_gamma   90.00
#
_symmetry.space_group_name_H-M   'P 1'
#
loop_
_entity.id
_entity.type
_entity.pdbx_description
1 polymer ?
#
loop_
_entity_poly.entity_id
_entity_poly.type
_entity_poly.pdbx_seq_one_letter_code
_entity_poly.pdbx_strand_id
1 'polypeptide(L)'
;MSIGKPTTVNQIIAGHFYRQGMFEIGDCFVNEAHEADAASNLRSQYVEMYQILGETRSRNLEPALSWAVMHREHLVKNGSNLELKLHSMQFVEILQRGSRTDALLYAKTYLGPFATSFKTEFQKLIACLLWAESS
;
A
#
# COMPACT_ATOMS: atom_id res chain seq x y z
N MET A 1 -3.67 -0.81 -42.07
CA MET A 1 -4.79 -0.81 -41.11
C MET A 1 -4.45 -1.86 -40.06
N SER A 2 -3.85 -1.45 -38.94
CA SER A 2 -3.44 -2.39 -37.89
C SER A 2 -4.69 -2.75 -37.09
N ILE A 3 -5.27 -3.91 -37.37
CA ILE A 3 -6.26 -4.54 -36.50
C ILE A 3 -5.58 -4.62 -35.12
N GLY A 4 -6.17 -4.01 -34.10
CA GLY A 4 -5.61 -4.02 -32.75
C GLY A 4 -5.25 -5.45 -32.36
N LYS A 5 -3.99 -5.69 -31.97
CA LYS A 5 -3.53 -7.05 -31.72
C LYS A 5 -4.43 -7.71 -30.65
N PRO A 6 -4.95 -8.94 -30.88
CA PRO A 6 -5.81 -9.64 -29.93
C PRO A 6 -5.19 -9.79 -28.53
N THR A 7 -3.86 -9.68 -28.43
CA THR A 7 -3.09 -9.65 -27.18
C THR A 7 -3.56 -8.57 -26.19
N THR A 8 -3.98 -7.39 -26.65
CA THR A 8 -4.33 -6.28 -25.73
C THR A 8 -5.62 -6.54 -24.95
N VAL A 9 -6.63 -7.13 -25.58
CA VAL A 9 -7.92 -7.41 -24.90
C VAL A 9 -7.76 -8.53 -23.89
N ASN A 10 -7.06 -9.61 -24.25
CA ASN A 10 -6.82 -10.72 -23.33
C ASN A 10 -6.01 -10.26 -22.09
N GLN A 11 -5.01 -9.40 -22.28
CA GLN A 11 -4.25 -8.82 -21.17
C GLN A 11 -5.12 -7.94 -20.26
N ILE A 12 -6.05 -7.16 -20.84
CA ILE A 12 -7.01 -6.36 -20.07
C ILE A 12 -7.94 -7.27 -19.24
N ILE A 13 -8.45 -8.35 -19.84
CA ILE A 13 -9.34 -9.30 -19.16
C ILE A 13 -8.59 -10.03 -18.03
N ALA A 14 -7.40 -10.57 -18.30
CA ALA A 14 -6.56 -11.19 -17.28
C ALA A 14 -6.23 -10.21 -16.14
N GLY A 15 -5.85 -8.98 -16.50
CA GLY A 15 -5.58 -7.92 -15.52
C GLY A 15 -6.80 -7.53 -14.69
N HIS A 16 -8.01 -7.62 -15.25
CA HIS A 16 -9.25 -7.43 -14.50
C HIS A 16 -9.45 -8.53 -13.46
N PHE A 17 -9.28 -9.81 -13.84
CA PHE A 17 -9.40 -10.93 -12.91
C PHE A 17 -8.42 -10.80 -11.73
N TYR A 18 -7.14 -10.54 -11.99
CA TYR A 18 -6.15 -10.37 -10.94
C TYR A 18 -6.41 -9.16 -10.04
N ARG A 19 -6.86 -8.03 -10.62
CA ARG A 19 -7.23 -6.84 -9.84
C ARG A 19 -8.37 -7.12 -8.85
N GLN A 20 -9.32 -7.98 -9.25
CA GLN A 20 -10.44 -8.39 -8.40
C GLN A 20 -10.08 -9.53 -7.43
N GLY A 21 -8.84 -10.03 -7.47
CA GLY A 21 -8.40 -11.16 -6.63
C GLY A 21 -8.91 -12.51 -7.13
N MET A 22 -9.48 -12.57 -8.33
CA MET A 22 -9.95 -13.80 -8.98
C MET A 22 -8.76 -14.51 -9.65
N PHE A 23 -7.74 -14.88 -8.86
CA PHE A 23 -6.49 -15.40 -9.39
C PHE A 23 -6.65 -16.71 -10.16
N GLU A 24 -7.43 -17.65 -9.63
CA GLU A 24 -7.68 -18.95 -10.28
C GLU A 24 -8.38 -18.79 -11.65
N ILE A 25 -9.35 -17.88 -11.73
CA ILE A 25 -10.05 -17.58 -12.99
C ILE A 25 -9.10 -16.90 -13.97
N GLY A 26 -8.29 -15.95 -13.49
CA GLY A 26 -7.26 -15.31 -14.30
C GLY A 26 -6.24 -16.31 -14.84
N ASP A 27 -5.79 -17.25 -14.01
CA ASP A 27 -4.84 -18.31 -14.39
C ASP A 27 -5.45 -19.24 -15.46
N CYS A 28 -6.69 -19.66 -15.27
CA CYS A 28 -7.42 -20.47 -16.25
C CYS A 28 -7.53 -19.74 -17.60
N PHE A 29 -8.00 -18.48 -17.57
CA PHE A 29 -8.17 -17.66 -18.77
C PHE A 29 -6.84 -17.46 -19.52
N VAL A 30 -5.76 -17.15 -18.80
CA VAL A 30 -4.44 -16.91 -19.39
C VAL A 30 -3.88 -18.17 -20.04
N ASN A 31 -4.10 -19.34 -19.43
CA ASN A 31 -3.69 -20.61 -19.99
C ASN A 31 -4.44 -20.93 -21.28
N GLU A 32 -5.76 -20.73 -21.30
CA GLU A 32 -6.61 -20.96 -22.49
C GLU A 32 -6.33 -19.94 -23.60
N ALA A 33 -6.03 -18.68 -23.26
CA ALA A 33 -5.73 -17.63 -24.21
C ALA A 33 -4.29 -17.65 -24.74
N HIS A 34 -3.42 -18.52 -24.20
CA HIS A 34 -1.99 -18.60 -24.50
C HIS A 34 -1.21 -17.30 -24.25
N GLU A 35 -1.53 -16.59 -23.15
CA GLU A 35 -0.95 -15.27 -22.79
C GLU A 35 -0.09 -15.30 -21.50
N ALA A 36 0.47 -16.46 -21.15
CA ALA A 36 1.14 -16.71 -19.87
C ALA A 36 2.25 -15.71 -19.52
N ASP A 37 3.12 -15.38 -20.48
CA ASP A 37 4.31 -14.57 -20.22
C ASP A 37 3.98 -13.13 -19.86
N ALA A 38 3.03 -12.51 -20.55
CA ALA A 38 2.63 -11.11 -20.30
C ALA A 38 1.83 -10.96 -19.00
N ALA A 39 1.06 -12.00 -18.63
CA ALA A 39 0.17 -11.97 -17.47
C ALA A 39 0.87 -12.30 -16.15
N SER A 40 2.01 -13.00 -16.18
CA SER A 40 2.72 -13.47 -14.98
C SER A 40 3.20 -12.33 -14.06
N ASN A 41 3.78 -11.27 -14.63
CA ASN A 41 4.26 -10.12 -13.84
C ASN A 41 3.08 -9.32 -13.23
N LEU A 42 1.98 -9.19 -13.96
CA LEU A 42 0.80 -8.49 -13.43
C LEU A 42 0.15 -9.29 -12.30
N ARG A 43 0.10 -10.62 -12.45
CA ARG A 43 -0.39 -11.54 -11.43
C ARG A 43 0.42 -11.41 -10.14
N SER A 44 1.75 -11.48 -10.21
CA SER A 44 2.61 -11.42 -9.02
C SER A 44 2.43 -10.10 -8.25
N GLN A 45 2.31 -8.97 -8.95
CA GLN A 45 2.04 -7.66 -8.34
C GLN A 45 0.71 -7.64 -7.57
N TYR A 46 -0.36 -8.20 -8.15
CA TYR A 46 -1.64 -8.28 -7.44
C TYR A 46 -1.60 -9.28 -6.29
N VAL A 47 -0.90 -10.40 -6.41
CA VAL A 47 -0.71 -11.35 -5.28
C VAL A 47 0.00 -10.66 -4.12
N GLU A 48 1.10 -9.95 -4.36
CA GLU A 48 1.81 -9.17 -3.34
C GLU A 48 0.88 -8.12 -2.71
N MET A 49 0.12 -7.38 -3.52
CA MET A 49 -0.85 -6.41 -3.03
C MET A 49 -1.89 -7.06 -2.10
N TYR A 50 -2.48 -8.19 -2.48
CA TYR A 50 -3.47 -8.89 -1.65
C TYR A 50 -2.87 -9.45 -0.37
N GLN A 51 -1.62 -9.92 -0.39
CA GLN A 51 -0.89 -10.33 0.82
C GLN A 51 -0.70 -9.15 1.78
N ILE A 52 -0.21 -8.02 1.29
CA ILE A 52 -0.05 -6.79 2.08
C ILE A 52 -1.39 -6.32 2.66
N LEU A 53 -2.48 -6.37 1.86
CA LEU A 53 -3.82 -6.02 2.32
C LEU A 53 -4.33 -6.98 3.41
N GLY A 54 -4.03 -8.27 3.31
CA GLY A 54 -4.35 -9.26 4.33
C GLY A 54 -3.71 -8.93 5.67
N GLU A 55 -2.40 -8.66 5.66
CA GLU A 55 -1.63 -8.29 6.86
C GLU A 55 -2.13 -6.96 7.45
N THR A 56 -2.38 -5.96 6.59
CA THR A 56 -2.92 -4.65 6.99
C THR A 56 -4.27 -4.78 7.70
N ARG A 57 -5.16 -5.66 7.22
CA ARG A 57 -6.47 -5.93 7.86
C ARG A 57 -6.33 -6.59 9.23
N SER A 58 -5.30 -7.40 9.40
CA SER A 58 -4.93 -8.02 10.69
C SER A 58 -4.16 -7.07 11.62
N ARG A 59 -4.08 -5.77 11.29
CA ARG A 59 -3.30 -4.74 11.98
C ARG A 59 -1.79 -5.02 12.00
N ASN A 60 -1.29 -5.81 11.05
CA ASN A 60 0.14 -5.91 10.80
C ASN A 60 0.52 -4.96 9.64
N LEU A 61 1.06 -3.80 9.98
CA LEU A 61 1.47 -2.79 8.99
C LEU A 61 2.89 -2.98 8.46
N GLU A 62 3.66 -3.93 9.00
CA GLU A 62 5.07 -4.12 8.63
C GLU A 62 5.26 -4.35 7.12
N PRO A 63 4.50 -5.25 6.46
CA PRO A 63 4.70 -5.51 5.03
C PRO A 63 4.35 -4.30 4.17
N ALA A 64 3.30 -3.55 4.55
CA ALA A 64 2.89 -2.35 3.85
C ALA A 64 3.95 -1.23 3.97
N LEU A 65 4.51 -1.05 5.17
CA LEU A 65 5.57 -0.08 5.45
C LEU A 65 6.85 -0.43 4.68
N SER A 66 7.28 -1.68 4.72
CA SER A 66 8.44 -2.18 3.99
C SER A 66 8.29 -1.93 2.48
N TRP A 67 7.12 -2.28 1.93
CA TRP A 67 6.80 -2.02 0.53
C TRP A 67 6.84 -0.53 0.19
N ALA A 68 6.28 0.33 1.04
CA ALA A 68 6.24 1.77 0.81
C ALA A 68 7.64 2.40 0.84
N VAL A 69 8.51 1.98 1.77
CA VAL A 69 9.91 2.44 1.84
C VAL A 69 10.68 2.01 0.60
N MET A 70 10.53 0.75 0.17
CA MET A 70 11.18 0.22 -1.03
C MET A 70 10.77 0.97 -2.30
N HIS A 71 9.54 1.46 -2.37
CA HIS A 71 8.98 2.16 -3.53
C HIS A 71 8.89 3.69 -3.35
N ARG A 72 9.55 4.25 -2.33
CA ARG A 72 9.40 5.65 -1.92
C ARG A 72 9.60 6.64 -3.07
N GLU A 73 10.67 6.47 -3.86
CA GLU A 73 10.98 7.38 -4.97
C GLU A 73 9.84 7.44 -5.99
N HIS A 74 9.27 6.28 -6.34
CA HIS A 74 8.16 6.19 -7.28
C HIS A 74 6.87 6.77 -6.69
N LEU A 75 6.61 6.52 -5.40
CA LEU A 75 5.45 7.09 -4.69
C LEU A 75 5.51 8.61 -4.66
N VAL A 76 6.67 9.19 -4.33
CA VAL A 76 6.88 10.65 -4.30
C VAL A 76 6.70 11.25 -5.69
N LYS A 77 7.30 10.63 -6.72
CA LYS A 77 7.15 11.09 -8.12
C LYS A 77 5.70 11.12 -8.57
N ASN A 78 4.88 10.19 -8.10
CA ASN A 78 3.45 10.12 -8.41
C ASN A 78 2.56 10.93 -7.45
N GLY A 79 3.15 11.70 -6.53
CA GLY A 79 2.40 12.50 -5.55
C GLY A 79 1.62 11.67 -4.52
N SER A 80 2.00 10.40 -4.32
CA SER A 80 1.35 9.51 -3.36
C SER A 80 1.82 9.80 -1.94
N ASN A 81 0.87 9.92 -1.01
CA ASN A 81 1.13 10.03 0.43
C ASN A 81 0.94 8.70 1.18
N LEU A 82 1.05 7.57 0.48
CA LEU A 82 0.82 6.24 1.06
C LEU A 82 1.72 5.95 2.27
N GLU A 83 3.02 6.24 2.14
CA GLU A 83 3.99 6.00 3.22
C GLU A 83 3.65 6.81 4.47
N LEU A 84 3.28 8.08 4.30
CA LEU A 84 2.81 8.93 5.39
C LEU A 84 1.57 8.35 6.07
N LYS A 85 0.59 7.89 5.28
CA LYS A 85 -0.65 7.29 5.82
C LYS A 85 -0.35 6.03 6.63
N LEU A 86 0.55 5.17 6.15
CA LEU A 86 0.94 3.96 6.87
C LEU A 86 1.66 4.28 8.19
N HIS A 87 2.63 5.20 8.18
CA HIS A 87 3.27 5.66 9.42
C HIS A 87 2.29 6.35 10.37
N SER A 88 1.29 7.05 9.85
CA SER A 88 0.22 7.66 10.65
C SER A 88 -0.63 6.61 11.35
N MET A 89 -0.98 5.53 10.65
CA MET A 89 -1.71 4.39 11.24
C MET A 89 -0.87 3.70 12.33
N GLN A 90 0.41 3.44 12.06
CA GLN A 90 1.31 2.84 13.05
C GLN A 90 1.49 3.73 14.28
N PHE A 91 1.59 5.05 14.09
CA PHE A 91 1.63 6.01 15.18
C PHE A 91 0.38 5.94 16.06
N VAL A 92 -0.82 5.92 15.45
CA VAL A 92 -2.08 5.80 16.21
C VAL A 92 -2.15 4.47 16.95
N GLU A 93 -1.69 3.39 16.35
CA GLU A 93 -1.65 2.08 17.00
C GLU A 93 -0.71 2.04 18.21
N ILE A 94 0.48 2.63 18.09
CA ILE A 94 1.41 2.78 19.21
C ILE A 94 0.78 3.66 20.31
N LEU A 95 0.11 4.75 19.93
CA LEU A 95 -0.54 5.64 20.90
C LEU A 95 -1.71 4.97 21.62
N GLN A 96 -2.45 4.08 20.96
CA GLN A 96 -3.57 3.35 21.56
C GLN A 96 -3.14 2.21 22.48
N ARG A 97 -2.00 1.55 22.19
CA ARG A 97 -1.54 0.35 22.93
C ARG A 97 -0.40 0.62 23.91
N GLY A 98 0.35 1.68 23.70
CA GLY A 98 1.59 1.98 24.39
C GLY A 98 1.57 3.34 25.08
N SER A 99 2.77 3.86 25.35
CA SER A 99 2.91 5.16 25.99
C SER A 99 2.91 6.30 24.97
N ARG A 100 2.48 7.49 25.42
CA ARG A 100 2.64 8.75 24.67
C ARG A 100 4.10 8.97 24.27
N THR A 101 5.05 8.54 25.09
CA THR A 101 6.50 8.65 24.84
C THR A 101 6.94 7.83 23.63
N ASP A 102 6.47 6.58 23.51
CA ASP A 102 6.80 5.70 22.38
C ASP A 102 6.22 6.24 21.08
N ALA A 103 4.97 6.71 21.12
CA ALA A 103 4.32 7.35 19.97
C ALA A 103 5.07 8.61 19.53
N LEU A 104 5.52 9.44 20.48
CA LEU A 104 6.32 10.62 20.19
C LEU A 104 7.69 10.26 19.58
N LEU A 105 8.36 9.24 20.10
CA LEU A 105 9.63 8.76 19.54
C LEU A 105 9.44 8.26 18.11
N TYR A 106 8.40 7.47 17.87
CA TYR A 106 8.06 6.98 16.54
C TYR A 106 7.78 8.12 15.55
N ALA A 107 6.97 9.10 15.96
CA ALA A 107 6.65 10.27 15.13
C ALA A 107 7.90 11.08 14.75
N LYS A 108 8.82 11.31 15.70
CA LYS A 108 10.07 12.02 15.42
C LYS A 108 10.93 11.28 14.39
N THR A 109 11.03 9.95 14.52
CA THR A 109 11.86 9.12 13.65
C THR A 109 11.30 9.00 12.24
N TYR A 110 10.00 8.70 12.11
CA TYR A 110 9.42 8.30 10.83
C TYR A 110 8.53 9.36 10.18
N LEU A 111 7.84 10.20 10.97
CA LEU A 111 6.98 11.27 10.44
C LEU A 111 7.73 12.60 10.27
N GLY A 112 8.85 12.79 10.96
CA GLY A 112 9.70 13.98 10.86
C GLY A 112 10.06 14.40 9.43
N PRO A 113 10.53 13.48 8.56
CA PRO A 113 10.84 13.80 7.16
C PRO A 113 9.66 14.33 6.35
N PHE A 114 8.42 14.03 6.76
CA PHE A 114 7.19 14.47 6.08
C PHE A 114 6.64 15.79 6.63
N ALA A 115 7.15 16.28 7.76
CA ALA A 115 6.59 17.43 8.47
C ALA A 115 6.61 18.73 7.64
N THR A 116 7.56 18.89 6.73
CA THR A 116 7.66 20.06 5.84
C THR A 116 6.67 19.99 4.68
N SER A 117 6.49 18.81 4.08
CA SER A 117 5.65 18.58 2.91
C SER A 117 4.16 18.37 3.26
N PHE A 118 3.86 17.87 4.46
CA PHE A 118 2.50 17.49 4.88
C PHE A 118 2.11 18.12 6.24
N LYS A 119 2.33 19.44 6.35
CA LYS A 119 2.16 20.20 7.61
C LYS A 119 0.82 19.97 8.30
N THR A 120 -0.30 20.00 7.56
CA THR A 120 -1.64 19.88 8.14
C THR A 120 -1.92 18.48 8.69
N GLU A 121 -1.48 17.42 7.99
CA GLU A 121 -1.63 16.05 8.46
C GLU A 121 -0.74 15.79 9.67
N PHE A 122 0.50 16.28 9.64
CA PHE A 122 1.42 16.20 10.78
C PHE A 122 0.87 16.93 12.02
N GLN A 123 0.33 18.15 11.85
CA GLN A 123 -0.29 18.90 12.94
C GLN A 123 -1.46 18.16 13.59
N LYS A 124 -2.31 17.50 12.79
CA LYS A 124 -3.41 16.68 13.31
C LYS A 124 -2.89 15.51 14.15
N LEU A 125 -1.86 14.79 13.67
CA LEU A 125 -1.26 13.67 14.39
C LEU A 125 -0.63 14.10 15.72
N ILE A 126 0.12 15.21 15.73
CA ILE A 126 0.71 15.75 16.95
C ILE A 126 -0.38 16.26 17.91
N ALA A 127 -1.46 16.86 17.40
CA ALA A 127 -2.60 17.27 18.22
C ALA A 127 -3.30 16.07 18.88
N CYS A 128 -3.32 14.88 18.26
CA CYS A 128 -3.83 13.66 18.91
C CYS A 128 -3.06 13.32 20.19
N LEU A 129 -1.77 13.65 20.30
CA LEU A 129 -1.01 13.44 21.54
C LEU A 129 -1.62 14.22 22.69
N LEU A 130 -2.11 15.45 22.46
CA LEU A 130 -2.68 16.31 23.51
C LEU A 130 -3.95 15.70 24.14
N TRP A 131 -4.72 14.95 23.36
CA TRP A 131 -5.97 14.31 23.81
C TRP A 131 -5.78 12.89 24.30
N ALA A 132 -4.63 12.28 24.04
CA ALA A 132 -4.24 11.00 24.62
C ALA A 132 -3.73 11.20 26.06
N GLU A 133 -4.62 11.59 26.99
CA GLU A 133 -4.56 11.44 28.46
C GLU A 133 -5.92 11.97 29.01
N SER A 134 -6.73 11.24 29.78
CA SER A 134 -6.42 10.50 31.00
C SER A 134 -7.45 9.39 31.26
N SER A 135 -6.99 8.15 31.38
CA SER A 135 -7.64 7.06 32.13
C SER A 135 -6.59 6.07 32.58
#